data_AF-A0A969YZP8-F1
#
_entry.id   AF-A0A969YZP8-F1
#
_cell.length_a   1.000
_cell.length_b   1.000
_cell.length_c   1.000
_cell.angle_alpha   90.00
_cell.angle_beta   90.00
_cell.angle_gamma   90.00
#
_symmetry.space_group_name_H-M   'P 1'
#
loop_
_entity.id
_entity.type
_entity.pdbx_description
1 polymer ?
#
loop_
_entity_poly.entity_id
_entity_poly.type
_entity_poly.pdbx_seq_one_letter_code
_entity_poly.pdbx_strand_id
1 'polypeptide(L)'
;MSIRWEEFANSLNYAFSAENVFTIVNILLFILILLVIVAIVLILRFNLISSTTRQGLAYEEARLEMLRRKQLETSDNKRDWYRMDTELPFKWHPLPIPPNVKERNFHNAIAIDISGGGLLFYTDEIAALNEEVQIILTLDNLTLSLKGQIVRAQAEQIADSINYLVGIKFLNIRGGERDKIIHWIMKTQAEEIVNLKIAEIAQAEREGAAENHITSPTDSIDTNIASLLLDYDVAKTIKLTIPIEDNKLINLPAFILDNKIDDEGNIYLNIKGNLPQAAIIAKPK
;
A
#
# COMPACT_ATOMS: atom_id res chain seq x y z
N MET A 1 -30.18 -62.55 -2.12
CA MET A 1 -31.28 -62.90 -3.04
C MET A 1 -31.08 -62.07 -4.30
N SER A 2 -30.40 -62.62 -5.31
CA SER A 2 -30.15 -61.91 -6.57
C SER A 2 -31.29 -62.23 -7.53
N ILE A 3 -32.10 -61.23 -7.85
CA ILE A 3 -33.12 -61.36 -8.90
C ILE A 3 -32.36 -61.56 -10.21
N ARG A 4 -32.62 -62.67 -10.90
CA ARG A 4 -32.00 -62.93 -12.21
C ARG A 4 -32.63 -61.99 -13.23
N TRP A 5 -31.81 -61.37 -14.07
CA TRP A 5 -32.27 -60.43 -15.10
C TRP A 5 -33.40 -61.00 -15.97
N GLU A 6 -33.37 -62.31 -16.22
CA GLU A 6 -34.41 -63.03 -16.96
C GLU A 6 -35.77 -62.99 -16.25
N GLU A 7 -35.81 -63.12 -14.92
CA GLU A 7 -37.05 -63.06 -14.14
C GLU A 7 -37.64 -61.64 -14.16
N PHE A 8 -36.77 -60.61 -14.07
CA PHE A 8 -37.18 -59.21 -14.21
C PHE A 8 -37.70 -58.91 -15.62
N ALA A 9 -36.97 -59.29 -16.66
CA ALA A 9 -37.34 -59.07 -18.06
C ALA A 9 -38.66 -59.77 -18.41
N ASN A 10 -38.86 -61.01 -17.96
CA ASN A 10 -40.12 -61.74 -18.18
C ASN A 10 -41.29 -61.11 -17.43
N SER A 11 -41.08 -60.62 -16.21
CA SER A 11 -42.12 -59.91 -15.46
C SER A 11 -42.51 -58.58 -16.12
N LEU A 12 -41.53 -57.85 -16.66
CA LEU A 12 -41.75 -56.65 -17.46
C LEU A 12 -42.54 -57.00 -18.71
N ASN A 13 -42.08 -57.97 -19.49
CA ASN A 13 -42.72 -58.32 -20.75
C ASN A 13 -44.15 -58.84 -20.55
N TYR A 14 -44.42 -59.57 -19.46
CA TYR A 14 -45.78 -59.98 -19.08
C TYR A 14 -46.66 -58.80 -18.64
N ALA A 15 -46.11 -57.85 -17.89
CA ALA A 15 -46.83 -56.64 -17.50
C ALA A 15 -47.15 -55.74 -18.69
N PHE A 16 -46.31 -55.71 -19.73
CA PHE A 16 -46.51 -54.91 -20.94
C PHE A 16 -47.23 -55.64 -22.07
N SER A 17 -47.33 -56.98 -22.07
CA SER A 17 -48.01 -57.76 -23.11
C SER A 17 -49.53 -57.91 -22.90
N ALA A 18 -50.06 -57.47 -21.76
CA ALA A 18 -51.50 -57.44 -21.53
C ALA A 18 -52.15 -56.45 -22.52
N GLU A 19 -53.11 -56.92 -23.32
CA GLU A 19 -53.71 -56.23 -24.48
C GLU A 19 -54.29 -54.82 -24.21
N ASN A 20 -54.37 -54.39 -22.95
CA ASN A 20 -54.92 -53.11 -22.55
C ASN A 20 -53.87 -52.03 -22.20
N VAL A 21 -52.57 -52.34 -22.16
CA VAL A 21 -51.54 -51.37 -21.72
C VAL A 21 -51.25 -50.31 -22.78
N PHE A 22 -51.30 -50.67 -24.07
CA PHE A 22 -51.01 -49.78 -25.20
C PHE A 22 -52.26 -49.22 -25.89
N THR A 23 -53.36 -49.01 -25.16
CA THR A 23 -54.46 -48.24 -25.73
C THR A 23 -54.02 -46.79 -25.95
N ILE A 24 -54.53 -46.14 -27.01
CA ILE A 24 -54.23 -44.73 -27.32
C ILE A 24 -54.49 -43.83 -26.10
N VAL A 25 -55.54 -44.14 -25.33
CA VAL A 25 -55.89 -43.41 -24.09
C VAL A 25 -54.79 -43.52 -23.04
N ASN A 26 -54.24 -44.72 -22.82
CA ASN A 26 -53.16 -44.93 -21.86
C ASN A 26 -51.84 -44.28 -22.32
N ILE A 27 -51.56 -44.29 -23.62
CA ILE A 27 -50.39 -43.59 -24.20
C ILE A 27 -50.51 -42.08 -23.99
N LEU A 28 -51.68 -41.49 -24.24
CA LEU A 28 -51.91 -40.06 -24.01
C LEU A 28 -51.79 -39.68 -22.53
N LEU A 29 -52.33 -40.51 -21.64
CA LEU A 29 -52.22 -40.31 -20.19
C LEU A 29 -50.76 -40.40 -19.71
N PHE A 30 -49.98 -41.34 -20.26
CA PHE A 30 -48.56 -41.46 -19.97
C PHE A 30 -47.77 -40.21 -20.42
N ILE A 31 -48.04 -39.71 -21.63
CA ILE A 31 -47.41 -38.48 -22.15
C ILE A 31 -47.76 -37.28 -21.26
N LEU A 32 -49.02 -37.16 -20.80
CA LEU A 32 -49.45 -36.10 -19.89
C LEU A 32 -48.66 -36.15 -18.57
N ILE A 33 -48.53 -37.34 -17.97
CA ILE A 33 -47.77 -37.54 -16.72
C ILE A 33 -46.30 -37.17 -16.94
N LEU A 34 -45.71 -37.59 -18.06
CA LEU A 34 -44.33 -37.26 -18.42
C LEU A 34 -44.12 -35.73 -18.50
N LEU A 35 -45.04 -35.01 -19.16
CA LEU A 35 -44.97 -33.55 -19.27
C LEU A 35 -45.08 -32.85 -17.90
N VAL A 36 -45.94 -33.35 -17.01
CA VAL A 36 -46.07 -32.83 -15.63
C VAL A 36 -44.76 -33.02 -14.85
N ILE A 37 -44.14 -34.20 -14.95
CA ILE A 37 -42.86 -34.48 -14.30
C ILE A 37 -41.77 -33.53 -14.83
N VAL A 38 -41.68 -33.32 -16.14
CA VAL A 38 -40.72 -32.39 -16.75
C VAL A 38 -40.96 -30.96 -16.27
N ALA A 39 -42.22 -30.50 -16.22
CA ALA A 39 -42.57 -29.17 -15.72
C ALA A 39 -42.16 -28.99 -14.25
N ILE A 40 -42.41 -30.00 -13.39
CA ILE A 40 -41.99 -29.98 -11.98
C ILE A 40 -40.47 -29.86 -11.87
N VAL A 41 -39.71 -30.64 -12.64
CA VAL A 41 -38.23 -30.58 -12.64
C VAL A 41 -37.73 -29.20 -13.06
N LEU A 42 -38.34 -28.60 -14.08
CA LEU A 42 -38.00 -27.24 -14.54
C LEU A 42 -38.27 -26.18 -13.47
N ILE A 43 -39.43 -26.26 -12.80
CA ILE A 43 -39.79 -25.35 -11.69
C ILE A 43 -38.78 -25.50 -10.53
N LEU A 44 -38.42 -26.72 -10.15
CA LEU A 44 -37.44 -26.98 -9.09
C LEU A 44 -36.05 -26.46 -9.46
N ARG A 45 -35.60 -26.69 -10.71
CA ARG A 45 -34.33 -26.16 -11.24
C ARG A 45 -34.30 -24.63 -11.22
N PHE A 46 -35.39 -24.00 -11.66
CA PHE A 46 -35.51 -22.54 -11.70
C PHE A 46 -35.46 -21.95 -10.28
N ASN A 47 -36.18 -22.54 -9.33
CA ASN A 47 -36.18 -22.10 -7.94
C ASN A 47 -34.80 -22.24 -7.28
N LEU A 48 -34.06 -23.33 -7.55
CA LEU A 48 -32.71 -23.53 -7.01
C LEU A 48 -31.72 -22.49 -7.54
N ILE A 49 -31.71 -22.23 -8.85
CA ILE A 49 -30.81 -21.25 -9.48
C ILE A 49 -31.10 -19.82 -8.98
N SER A 50 -32.36 -19.52 -8.67
CA SER A 50 -32.74 -18.18 -8.19
C SER A 50 -32.14 -17.81 -6.82
N SER A 51 -31.72 -18.79 -6.01
CA SER A 51 -31.21 -18.55 -4.66
C SER A 51 -29.73 -18.12 -4.62
N THR A 52 -28.90 -18.59 -5.55
CA THR A 52 -27.47 -18.25 -5.61
C THR A 52 -27.23 -16.86 -6.21
N THR A 53 -28.01 -16.46 -7.21
CA THR A 53 -27.89 -15.14 -7.84
C THR A 53 -28.29 -14.00 -6.89
N ARG A 54 -29.26 -14.23 -6.00
CA ARG A 54 -29.70 -13.24 -5.01
C ARG A 54 -28.66 -12.95 -3.95
N GLN A 55 -27.83 -13.93 -3.59
CA GLN A 55 -26.73 -13.71 -2.65
C GLN A 55 -25.61 -12.88 -3.28
N GLY A 56 -25.31 -13.10 -4.56
CA GLY A 56 -24.35 -12.28 -5.31
C GLY A 56 -24.79 -10.82 -5.42
N LEU A 57 -26.05 -10.58 -5.78
CA LEU A 57 -26.61 -9.22 -5.88
C LEU A 57 -26.70 -8.52 -4.52
N ALA A 58 -27.16 -9.21 -3.47
CA ALA A 58 -27.17 -8.65 -2.11
C ALA A 58 -25.77 -8.35 -1.58
N TYR A 59 -24.78 -9.17 -1.95
CA TYR A 59 -23.37 -8.93 -1.62
C TYR A 59 -22.80 -7.74 -2.39
N GLU A 60 -23.10 -7.61 -3.69
CA GLU A 60 -22.68 -6.45 -4.49
C GLU A 60 -23.32 -5.17 -3.99
N GLU A 61 -24.62 -5.18 -3.68
CA GLU A 61 -25.34 -4.04 -3.09
C GLU A 61 -24.77 -3.67 -1.72
N ALA A 62 -24.54 -4.64 -0.84
CA ALA A 62 -23.91 -4.39 0.46
C ALA A 62 -22.48 -3.87 0.33
N ARG A 63 -21.71 -4.35 -0.65
CA ARG A 63 -20.35 -3.86 -0.95
C ARG A 63 -20.39 -2.44 -1.48
N LEU A 64 -21.33 -2.10 -2.37
CA LEU A 64 -21.49 -0.75 -2.91
C LEU A 64 -21.91 0.24 -1.82
N GLU A 65 -22.81 -0.18 -0.92
CA GLU A 65 -23.23 0.64 0.22
C GLU A 65 -22.09 0.85 1.22
N MET A 66 -21.27 -0.18 1.50
CA MET A 66 -20.04 -0.02 2.29
C MET A 66 -19.05 0.94 1.64
N LEU A 67 -18.87 0.88 0.32
CA LEU A 67 -18.01 1.82 -0.41
C LEU A 67 -18.55 3.24 -0.38
N ARG A 68 -19.87 3.42 -0.53
CA ARG A 68 -20.55 4.71 -0.45
C ARG A 68 -20.44 5.31 0.95
N ARG A 69 -20.59 4.51 2.01
CA ARG A 69 -20.33 4.92 3.41
C ARG A 69 -18.88 5.31 3.63
N LYS A 70 -17.93 4.52 3.13
CA LYS A 70 -16.50 4.89 3.18
C LYS A 70 -16.21 6.20 2.43
N GLN A 71 -16.88 6.44 1.31
CA GLN A 71 -16.74 7.66 0.51
C GLN A 71 -17.45 8.88 1.15
N LEU A 72 -18.43 8.65 2.04
CA LEU A 72 -19.03 9.71 2.88
C LEU A 72 -18.20 9.96 4.15
N GLU A 73 -17.44 8.96 4.63
CA GLU A 73 -16.50 9.06 5.75
C GLU A 73 -15.14 9.69 5.38
N THR A 74 -14.86 9.93 4.09
CA THR A 74 -13.57 10.50 3.62
C THR A 74 -13.42 12.02 3.81
N SER A 75 -14.10 12.63 4.79
CA SER A 75 -13.83 14.02 5.19
C SER A 75 -12.84 14.16 6.35
N ASP A 76 -12.41 13.08 6.99
CA ASP A 76 -11.28 13.10 7.92
C ASP A 76 -10.16 12.20 7.42
N ASN A 77 -9.06 12.84 7.04
CA ASN A 77 -7.80 12.21 6.70
C ASN A 77 -7.18 11.60 7.99
N LYS A 78 -7.75 10.51 8.51
CA LYS A 78 -7.40 9.85 9.80
C LYS A 78 -6.08 9.06 9.75
N ARG A 79 -5.08 9.57 9.04
CA ARG A 79 -3.72 9.05 9.15
C ARG A 79 -3.00 9.92 10.16
N ASP A 80 -2.61 9.31 11.27
CA ASP A 80 -1.82 10.00 12.31
C ASP A 80 -0.44 10.42 11.79
N TRP A 81 0.04 9.78 10.72
CA TRP A 81 1.39 9.97 10.18
C TRP A 81 1.38 10.05 8.66
N TYR A 82 2.18 10.98 8.14
CA TYR A 82 2.53 11.05 6.73
C TYR A 82 3.32 9.80 6.29
N ARG A 83 3.12 9.36 5.04
CA ARG A 83 3.85 8.25 4.42
C ARG A 83 4.72 8.79 3.30
N MET A 84 6.01 8.50 3.37
CA MET A 84 6.97 8.83 2.34
C MET A 84 7.22 7.59 1.50
N ASP A 85 7.04 7.72 0.18
CA ASP A 85 7.47 6.70 -0.76
C ASP A 85 9.00 6.63 -0.74
N THR A 86 9.56 5.42 -0.72
CA THR A 86 11.00 5.21 -0.57
C THR A 86 11.39 3.86 -1.18
N GLU A 87 12.69 3.65 -1.35
CA GLU A 87 13.27 2.33 -1.64
C GLU A 87 14.23 1.93 -0.51
N LEU A 88 13.72 1.89 0.72
CA LEU A 88 14.55 1.73 1.90
C LEU A 88 14.81 0.23 2.19
N PRO A 89 16.06 -0.27 2.08
CA PRO A 89 16.37 -1.65 2.42
C PRO A 89 16.25 -1.90 3.92
N PHE A 90 15.69 -3.04 4.29
CA PHE A 90 15.57 -3.48 5.67
C PHE A 90 15.56 -5.02 5.75
N LYS A 91 15.63 -5.55 6.97
CA LYS A 91 15.49 -6.98 7.23
C LYS A 91 14.32 -7.28 8.13
N TRP A 92 13.73 -8.45 7.98
CA TRP A 92 12.65 -8.89 8.86
C TRP A 92 12.63 -10.40 9.10
N HIS A 93 11.96 -10.82 10.17
CA HIS A 93 11.77 -12.23 10.50
C HIS A 93 10.48 -12.41 11.32
N PRO A 94 9.68 -13.45 11.06
CA PRO A 94 8.51 -13.81 11.89
C PRO A 94 8.87 -14.05 13.35
N LEU A 95 7.98 -13.68 14.28
CA LEU A 95 8.12 -14.02 15.69
C LEU A 95 7.30 -15.28 16.03
N PRO A 96 7.78 -16.14 16.96
CA PRO A 96 9.00 -16.00 17.75
C PRO A 96 10.27 -16.39 16.98
N ILE A 97 11.39 -15.70 17.26
CA ILE A 97 12.70 -16.04 16.67
C ILE A 97 13.28 -17.26 17.41
N PRO A 98 13.59 -18.37 16.72
CA PRO A 98 14.24 -19.52 17.33
C PRO A 98 15.65 -19.17 17.86
N PRO A 99 16.12 -19.79 18.95
CA PRO A 99 17.37 -19.41 19.62
C PRO A 99 18.65 -19.58 18.78
N ASN A 100 18.59 -20.38 17.72
CA ASN A 100 19.68 -20.61 16.76
C ASN A 100 19.65 -19.67 15.54
N VAL A 101 18.61 -18.85 15.39
CA VAL A 101 18.48 -17.90 14.28
C VAL A 101 19.24 -16.62 14.60
N LYS A 102 20.19 -16.27 13.73
CA LYS A 102 20.94 -15.02 13.79
C LYS A 102 20.36 -14.01 12.80
N GLU A 103 20.61 -12.73 13.01
CA GLU A 103 20.13 -11.65 12.11
C GLU A 103 20.49 -11.86 10.63
N ARG A 104 21.63 -12.50 10.34
CA ARG A 104 22.02 -12.86 8.95
C ARG A 104 21.03 -13.80 8.24
N ASN A 105 20.15 -14.45 8.99
CA ASN A 105 19.13 -15.36 8.48
C ASN A 105 17.78 -14.63 8.30
N PHE A 106 17.70 -13.33 8.57
CA PHE A 106 16.49 -12.55 8.34
C PHE A 106 16.29 -12.35 6.84
N HIS A 107 15.03 -12.24 6.43
CA HIS A 107 14.67 -11.94 5.05
C HIS A 107 15.02 -10.51 4.73
N ASN A 108 15.66 -10.28 3.58
CA ASN A 108 15.93 -8.93 3.09
C ASN A 108 14.70 -8.43 2.32
N ALA A 109 14.36 -7.16 2.49
CA ALA A 109 13.22 -6.53 1.83
C ALA A 109 13.52 -5.06 1.53
N ILE A 110 12.72 -4.47 0.64
CA ILE A 110 12.75 -3.06 0.29
C ILE A 110 11.38 -2.46 0.63
N ALA A 111 11.36 -1.47 1.52
CA ALA A 111 10.14 -0.73 1.81
C ALA A 111 9.79 0.17 0.61
N ILE A 112 8.51 0.15 0.23
CA ILE A 112 7.85 0.99 -0.78
C ILE A 112 7.42 2.31 -0.15
N ASP A 113 6.86 2.25 1.06
CA ASP A 113 6.49 3.43 1.84
C ASP A 113 6.90 3.25 3.30
N ILE A 114 7.18 4.36 3.98
CA ILE A 114 7.45 4.41 5.41
C ILE A 114 6.79 5.60 6.08
N SER A 115 6.35 5.40 7.32
CA SER A 115 5.79 6.42 8.21
C SER A 115 6.27 6.21 9.64
N GLY A 116 5.93 7.15 10.54
CA GLY A 116 6.15 6.96 11.98
C GLY A 116 5.36 5.80 12.60
N GLY A 117 4.35 5.27 11.89
CA GLY A 117 3.50 4.18 12.37
C GLY A 117 3.81 2.80 11.78
N GLY A 118 4.58 2.72 10.71
CA GLY A 118 4.77 1.46 9.97
C GLY A 118 5.37 1.66 8.59
N LEU A 119 5.47 0.56 7.83
CA LEU A 119 5.99 0.53 6.48
C LEU A 119 5.21 -0.45 5.58
N LEU A 120 5.34 -0.27 4.27
CA LEU A 120 4.78 -1.14 3.23
C LEU A 120 5.93 -1.71 2.39
N PHE A 121 5.89 -2.98 2.01
CA PHE A 121 6.96 -3.60 1.21
C PHE A 121 6.43 -4.78 0.37
N TYR A 122 7.23 -5.20 -0.61
CA TYR A 122 7.01 -6.46 -1.33
C TYR A 122 7.91 -7.56 -0.80
N THR A 123 7.41 -8.80 -0.76
CA THR A 123 8.20 -9.99 -0.45
C THR A 123 7.66 -11.21 -1.18
N ASP A 124 8.54 -12.14 -1.52
CA ASP A 124 8.22 -13.49 -2.02
C ASP A 124 7.92 -14.48 -0.90
N GLU A 125 8.18 -14.09 0.35
CA GLU A 125 7.91 -14.89 1.54
C GLU A 125 6.44 -14.80 1.95
N ILE A 126 5.91 -15.90 2.47
CA ILE A 126 4.53 -15.94 2.96
C ILE A 126 4.44 -15.14 4.25
N ALA A 127 3.55 -14.14 4.27
CA ALA A 127 3.26 -13.29 5.41
C ALA A 127 1.78 -13.43 5.82
N ALA A 128 1.51 -13.79 7.08
CA ALA A 128 0.15 -13.97 7.57
C ALA A 128 -0.40 -12.69 8.21
N LEU A 129 -1.70 -12.43 8.02
CA LEU A 129 -2.35 -11.31 8.68
C LEU A 129 -2.30 -11.46 10.21
N ASN A 130 -2.03 -10.37 10.92
CA ASN A 130 -1.85 -10.27 12.37
C ASN A 130 -0.60 -10.96 12.95
N GLU A 131 0.25 -11.55 12.11
CA GLU A 131 1.52 -12.12 12.52
C GLU A 131 2.47 -11.04 13.04
N GLU A 132 3.16 -11.35 14.15
CA GLU A 132 4.19 -10.47 14.69
C GLU A 132 5.52 -10.72 14.00
N VAL A 133 6.26 -9.65 13.74
CA VAL A 133 7.55 -9.70 13.07
C VAL A 133 8.58 -8.85 13.81
N GLN A 134 9.84 -9.28 13.71
CA GLN A 134 11.00 -8.46 14.06
C GLN A 134 11.50 -7.76 12.79
N ILE A 135 11.79 -6.47 12.90
CA ILE A 135 12.27 -5.62 11.82
C ILE A 135 13.61 -5.03 12.24
N ILE A 136 14.58 -5.03 11.33
CA ILE A 136 15.86 -4.33 11.47
C ILE A 136 15.93 -3.30 10.34
N LEU A 137 15.82 -2.03 10.73
CA LEU A 137 15.74 -0.88 9.83
C LEU A 137 16.99 -0.02 10.01
N THR A 138 17.71 0.26 8.94
CA THR A 138 18.89 1.14 8.99
C THR A 138 18.55 2.48 8.34
N LEU A 139 18.57 3.54 9.14
CA LEU A 139 18.33 4.91 8.73
C LEU A 139 19.64 5.69 8.83
N ASP A 140 20.20 6.10 7.69
CA ASP A 140 21.55 6.64 7.61
C ASP A 140 22.58 5.70 8.28
N ASN A 141 23.13 6.09 9.43
CA ASN A 141 24.10 5.31 10.22
C ASN A 141 23.50 4.70 11.49
N LEU A 142 22.17 4.67 11.60
CA LEU A 142 21.46 4.23 12.79
C LEU A 142 20.60 3.01 12.49
N THR A 143 20.89 1.90 13.17
CA THR A 143 20.07 0.69 13.09
C THR A 143 19.05 0.64 14.22
N LEU A 144 17.79 0.49 13.84
CA LEU A 144 16.64 0.33 14.73
C LEU A 144 16.15 -1.12 14.68
N SER A 145 15.90 -1.71 15.86
CA SER A 145 15.34 -3.05 16.00
C SER A 145 13.91 -2.93 16.54
N LEU A 146 12.93 -3.10 15.67
CA LEU A 146 11.52 -2.80 15.93
C LEU A 146 10.67 -4.07 15.87
N LYS A 147 9.67 -4.16 16.75
CA LYS A 147 8.60 -5.14 16.58
C LYS A 147 7.52 -4.56 15.68
N GLY A 148 6.88 -5.41 14.89
CA GLY A 148 5.77 -5.03 14.05
C GLY A 148 4.69 -6.10 14.01
N GLN A 149 3.52 -5.72 13.52
CA GLN A 149 2.42 -6.62 13.20
C GLN A 149 2.05 -6.43 11.73
N ILE A 150 1.88 -7.54 11.02
CA ILE A 150 1.35 -7.53 9.66
C ILE A 150 -0.14 -7.16 9.73
N VAL A 151 -0.48 -5.98 9.19
CA VAL A 151 -1.85 -5.44 9.15
C VAL A 151 -2.46 -5.50 7.74
N ARG A 152 -1.66 -5.85 6.75
CA ARG A 152 -2.08 -6.09 5.36
C ARG A 152 -1.16 -7.14 4.75
N ALA A 153 -1.74 -8.13 4.08
CA ALA A 153 -1.02 -9.09 3.24
C ALA A 153 -1.90 -9.36 2.02
N GLN A 154 -1.42 -8.97 0.83
CA GLN A 154 -2.13 -9.13 -0.42
C GLN A 154 -1.20 -9.83 -1.42
N ALA A 155 -1.62 -10.99 -1.92
CA ALA A 155 -0.91 -11.66 -3.00
C ALA A 155 -1.13 -10.89 -4.32
N GLU A 156 -0.04 -10.64 -5.02
CA GLU A 156 0.00 -10.02 -6.34
C GLU A 156 0.83 -10.89 -7.27
N GLN A 157 0.28 -11.16 -8.45
CA GLN A 157 1.00 -11.89 -9.48
C GLN A 157 1.83 -10.87 -10.27
N ILE A 158 3.14 -10.90 -10.09
CA ILE A 158 4.08 -10.04 -10.81
C ILE A 158 4.87 -10.95 -11.75
N ALA A 159 4.56 -10.86 -13.05
CA ALA A 159 5.05 -11.79 -14.07
C ALA A 159 4.71 -13.26 -13.72
N ASP A 160 5.73 -14.10 -13.57
CA ASP A 160 5.60 -15.53 -13.28
C ASP A 160 5.81 -15.88 -11.79
N SER A 161 5.93 -14.88 -10.90
CA SER A 161 6.08 -15.09 -9.46
C SER A 161 4.94 -14.46 -8.66
N ILE A 162 4.59 -15.13 -7.56
CA ILE A 162 3.66 -14.60 -6.56
C ILE A 162 4.48 -13.76 -5.60
N ASN A 163 4.18 -12.46 -5.53
CA ASN A 163 4.72 -11.56 -4.52
C ASN A 163 3.60 -11.15 -3.57
N TYR A 164 3.96 -10.76 -2.36
CA TYR A 164 3.03 -10.28 -1.36
C TYR A 164 3.31 -8.81 -1.10
N LEU A 165 2.29 -7.97 -1.28
CA LEU A 165 2.28 -6.61 -0.78
C LEU A 165 1.91 -6.66 0.71
N VAL A 166 2.89 -6.38 1.57
CA VAL A 166 2.78 -6.53 3.02
C VAL A 166 2.90 -5.18 3.71
N GLY A 167 1.91 -4.85 4.53
CA GLY A 167 1.90 -3.65 5.37
C GLY A 167 2.15 -4.02 6.83
N ILE A 168 3.16 -3.42 7.44
CA ILE A 168 3.52 -3.62 8.85
C ILE A 168 3.17 -2.36 9.65
N LYS A 169 2.52 -2.56 10.81
CA LYS A 169 2.38 -1.54 11.86
C LYS A 169 3.43 -1.78 12.94
N PHE A 170 4.16 -0.75 13.35
CA PHE A 170 5.13 -0.87 14.45
C PHE A 170 4.41 -1.10 15.79
N LEU A 171 4.90 -2.06 16.57
CA LEU A 171 4.41 -2.41 17.90
C LEU A 171 5.35 -1.88 18.98
N ASN A 172 4.80 -1.21 20.00
CA ASN A 172 5.52 -0.75 21.18
C ASN A 172 6.80 0.07 20.88
N ILE A 173 6.83 0.76 19.74
CA ILE A 173 7.95 1.63 19.36
C ILE A 173 8.15 2.73 20.42
N ARG A 174 9.38 2.91 20.88
CA ARG A 174 9.71 3.96 21.86
C ARG A 174 9.57 5.32 21.20
N GLY A 175 9.17 6.34 21.97
CA GLY A 175 9.04 7.72 21.46
C GLY A 175 10.29 8.17 20.70
N GLY A 176 11.47 8.02 21.32
CA GLY A 176 12.72 8.40 20.67
C GLY A 176 13.08 7.57 19.42
N GLU A 177 12.63 6.32 19.28
CA GLU A 177 12.80 5.54 18.05
C GLU A 177 11.88 6.05 16.94
N ARG A 178 10.64 6.38 17.29
CA ARG A 178 9.68 6.98 16.37
C ARG A 178 10.15 8.34 15.88
N ASP A 179 10.66 9.18 16.78
CA ASP A 179 11.17 10.52 16.44
C ASP A 179 12.33 10.43 15.45
N LYS A 180 13.19 9.41 15.57
CA LYS A 180 14.27 9.14 14.61
C LYS A 180 13.75 8.79 13.22
N ILE A 181 12.71 7.95 13.13
CA ILE A 181 12.05 7.61 11.86
C ILE A 181 11.43 8.87 11.24
N ILE A 182 10.68 9.64 12.03
CA ILE A 182 10.04 10.88 11.55
C ILE A 182 11.09 11.89 11.09
N HIS A 183 12.15 12.08 11.86
CA HIS A 183 13.23 12.99 11.50
C HIS A 183 13.90 12.58 10.19
N TRP A 184 14.18 11.29 10.01
CA TRP A 184 14.72 10.77 8.76
C TRP A 184 13.78 11.03 7.58
N ILE A 185 12.47 10.76 7.73
CA ILE A 185 11.46 11.06 6.69
C ILE A 185 11.48 12.54 6.28
N MET A 186 11.47 13.44 7.26
CA MET A 186 11.43 14.89 6.98
C MET A 186 12.71 15.37 6.31
N LYS A 187 13.86 14.82 6.72
CA LYS A 187 15.16 15.11 6.12
C LYS A 187 15.21 14.65 4.66
N THR A 188 14.84 13.40 4.38
CA THR A 188 14.86 12.83 3.03
C THR A 188 13.93 13.60 2.08
N GLN A 189 12.73 13.99 2.54
CA GLN A 189 11.83 14.84 1.74
C GLN A 189 12.44 16.20 1.38
N ALA A 190 13.10 16.84 2.35
CA ALA A 190 13.75 18.13 2.09
C ALA A 190 14.86 17.99 1.04
N GLU A 191 15.65 16.91 1.12
CA GLU A 191 16.71 16.60 0.14
C GLU A 191 16.14 16.33 -1.26
N GLU A 192 15.06 15.56 -1.36
CA GLU A 192 14.38 15.30 -2.65
C GLU A 192 13.86 16.58 -3.31
N ILE A 193 13.22 17.46 -2.53
CA ILE A 193 12.71 18.75 -3.05
C ILE A 193 13.85 19.63 -3.58
N VAL A 194 14.99 19.67 -2.87
CA VAL A 194 16.17 20.43 -3.31
C VAL A 194 16.73 19.84 -4.61
N ASN A 195 16.86 18.51 -4.67
CA ASN A 195 17.37 17.83 -5.87
C ASN A 195 16.49 18.04 -7.09
N LEU A 196 15.15 18.02 -6.92
CA LEU A 196 14.21 18.30 -7.99
C LEU A 196 14.34 19.73 -8.53
N LYS A 197 14.47 20.72 -7.64
CA LYS A 197 14.68 22.13 -8.05
C LYS A 197 16.00 22.32 -8.79
N ILE A 198 17.08 21.68 -8.34
CA ILE A 198 18.38 21.73 -9.02
C ILE A 198 18.27 21.11 -10.42
N ALA A 199 17.56 19.99 -10.56
CA ALA A 199 17.35 19.32 -11.85
C ALA A 199 16.52 20.19 -12.81
N GLU A 200 15.49 20.87 -12.31
CA GLU A 200 14.65 21.79 -13.09
C GLU A 200 15.46 22.98 -13.63
N ILE A 201 16.31 23.59 -12.79
CA ILE A 201 17.20 24.69 -13.20
C ILE A 201 18.19 24.20 -14.27
N ALA A 202 18.84 23.05 -14.04
CA ALA A 202 19.79 22.49 -14.99
C ALA A 202 19.15 22.13 -16.34
N GLN A 203 17.86 21.77 -16.35
CA GLN A 203 17.11 21.53 -17.57
C GLN A 203 16.78 22.84 -18.29
N ALA A 204 16.29 23.86 -17.57
CA ALA A 204 15.98 25.17 -18.13
C ALA A 204 17.22 25.84 -18.75
N GLU A 205 18.40 25.70 -18.14
CA GLU A 205 19.67 26.18 -18.72
C GLU A 205 20.01 25.49 -20.03
N ARG A 206 19.79 24.17 -20.14
CA ARG A 206 20.05 23.42 -21.38
C ARG A 206 19.09 23.80 -22.50
N GLU A 207 17.82 24.02 -22.17
CA GLU A 207 16.79 24.41 -23.14
C GLU A 207 16.97 25.88 -23.58
N GLY A 208 17.28 26.80 -22.66
CA GLY A 208 17.58 28.20 -22.97
C GLY A 208 18.90 28.40 -23.71
N ALA A 209 19.91 27.55 -23.47
CA ALA A 209 21.15 27.54 -24.25
C ALA A 209 20.97 26.97 -25.67
N ALA A 210 19.94 26.16 -25.91
CA ALA A 210 19.61 25.64 -27.24
C ALA A 210 18.89 26.67 -28.12
N GLU A 211 18.18 27.63 -27.53
CA GLU A 211 17.52 28.73 -28.28
C GLU A 211 18.44 29.94 -28.52
N ASN A 212 19.46 30.16 -27.69
CA ASN A 212 20.39 31.28 -27.84
C ASN A 212 21.72 30.86 -28.46
N HIS A 213 21.69 30.44 -29.73
CA HIS A 213 22.86 30.52 -30.60
C HIS A 213 22.72 31.69 -31.57
N ILE A 214 22.98 32.91 -31.06
CA ILE A 214 23.64 34.04 -31.73
C ILE A 214 24.07 35.05 -30.62
N THR A 215 25.40 35.25 -30.53
CA THR A 215 26.19 36.28 -29.80
C THR A 215 26.40 36.22 -28.27
N SER A 216 27.69 36.06 -27.93
CA SER A 216 28.45 36.12 -26.66
C SER A 216 28.55 37.54 -26.04
N PRO A 217 29.12 37.77 -24.83
CA PRO A 217 28.95 37.14 -23.50
C PRO A 217 28.76 38.21 -22.38
N THR A 218 28.85 37.77 -21.12
CA THR A 218 29.22 38.48 -19.86
C THR A 218 28.14 39.01 -18.90
N ASP A 219 28.35 38.59 -17.66
CA ASP A 219 27.98 39.17 -16.37
C ASP A 219 26.71 38.70 -15.64
N SER A 220 26.99 38.26 -14.40
CA SER A 220 26.11 38.01 -13.25
C SER A 220 25.35 36.68 -13.24
N ILE A 221 25.77 35.79 -12.34
CA ILE A 221 25.06 35.41 -11.10
C ILE A 221 25.95 34.37 -10.40
N ASP A 222 26.78 34.81 -9.46
CA ASP A 222 27.76 33.92 -8.79
C ASP A 222 27.73 34.08 -7.26
N THR A 223 26.60 34.50 -6.67
CA THR A 223 26.57 34.85 -5.23
C THR A 223 25.45 34.24 -4.40
N ASN A 224 24.39 33.67 -5.00
CA ASN A 224 23.29 33.09 -4.23
C ASN A 224 23.45 31.60 -3.89
N ILE A 225 24.28 30.84 -4.64
CA ILE A 225 24.37 29.38 -4.49
C ILE A 225 25.27 28.97 -3.31
N ALA A 226 26.34 29.71 -3.02
CA ALA A 226 27.25 29.41 -1.92
C ALA A 226 26.57 29.56 -0.53
N SER A 227 25.52 30.36 -0.43
CA SER A 227 24.76 30.53 0.83
C SER A 227 23.81 29.37 1.14
N LEU A 228 23.44 28.55 0.15
CA LEU A 228 22.55 27.41 0.33
C LEU A 228 23.27 26.16 0.87
N LEU A 229 24.60 26.11 0.75
CA LEU A 229 25.41 24.91 0.97
C LEU A 229 26.32 24.96 2.22
N LEU A 230 26.33 26.06 2.99
CA LEU A 230 27.37 26.29 4.02
C LEU A 230 26.92 26.24 5.50
N ASP A 231 25.68 25.90 5.83
CA ASP A 231 25.21 25.84 7.23
C ASP A 231 24.60 24.47 7.61
N TYR A 232 25.27 23.38 7.24
CA TYR A 232 24.88 22.02 7.65
C TYR A 232 25.63 21.50 8.89
N ASP A 233 26.29 22.36 9.65
CA ASP A 233 26.97 21.96 10.89
C ASP A 233 26.64 22.89 12.07
N VAL A 234 26.19 22.25 13.16
CA VAL A 234 25.96 22.77 14.52
C VAL A 234 24.96 23.93 14.67
N ALA A 235 23.75 23.57 15.13
CA ALA A 235 22.81 24.43 15.87
C ALA A 235 22.72 25.88 15.39
N LYS A 236 22.16 26.11 14.20
CA LYS A 236 21.85 27.46 13.72
C LYS A 236 20.53 27.51 12.96
N THR A 237 19.82 28.59 13.24
CA THR A 237 18.61 29.04 12.56
C THR A 237 18.76 28.96 11.04
N ILE A 238 17.90 28.20 10.38
CA ILE A 238 17.83 28.15 8.92
C ILE A 238 17.22 29.46 8.43
N LYS A 239 17.99 30.28 7.71
CA LYS A 239 17.47 31.46 7.02
C LYS A 239 17.02 31.05 5.63
N LEU A 240 15.72 30.87 5.43
CA LEU A 240 15.13 30.54 4.14
C LEU A 240 14.49 31.80 3.55
N THR A 241 15.20 32.50 2.67
CA THR A 241 14.67 33.66 1.95
C THR A 241 13.90 33.17 0.74
N ILE A 242 12.56 33.23 0.79
CA ILE A 242 11.71 32.93 -0.37
C ILE A 242 11.19 34.27 -0.90
N PRO A 243 11.58 34.71 -2.12
CA PRO A 243 11.00 35.88 -2.74
C PRO A 243 9.51 35.61 -3.01
N ILE A 244 8.64 36.48 -2.50
CA ILE A 244 7.20 36.41 -2.77
C ILE A 244 6.95 37.11 -4.10
N GLU A 245 6.97 36.36 -5.20
CA GLU A 245 6.35 36.80 -6.45
C GLU A 245 4.88 36.35 -6.47
N ASP A 246 4.00 37.33 -6.71
CA ASP A 246 2.59 37.16 -7.01
C ASP A 246 1.73 36.36 -6.04
N ASN A 247 1.35 36.99 -4.91
CA ASN A 247 0.09 36.81 -4.14
C ASN A 247 -0.46 35.37 -3.92
N LYS A 248 0.36 34.33 -4.07
CA LYS A 248 -0.01 32.93 -3.85
C LYS A 248 0.30 32.56 -2.41
N LEU A 249 -0.76 32.36 -1.63
CA LEU A 249 -0.67 31.83 -0.27
C LEU A 249 -0.15 30.38 -0.33
N ILE A 250 1.09 30.16 0.08
CA ILE A 250 1.65 28.82 0.30
C ILE A 250 1.15 28.34 1.66
N ASN A 251 0.35 27.27 1.67
CA ASN A 251 -0.20 26.70 2.89
C ASN A 251 0.87 25.77 3.52
N LEU A 252 1.61 26.26 4.50
CA LEU A 252 2.61 25.48 5.23
C LEU A 252 1.95 24.73 6.41
N PRO A 253 2.38 23.49 6.73
CA PRO A 253 1.83 22.73 7.85
C PRO A 253 2.07 23.44 9.20
N ALA A 254 1.07 23.38 10.08
CA ALA A 254 0.92 24.19 11.30
C ALA A 254 1.99 24.01 12.40
N PHE A 255 3.06 23.26 12.18
CA PHE A 255 4.08 22.99 13.20
C PHE A 255 5.28 23.95 13.17
N ILE A 256 5.26 24.97 12.30
CA ILE A 256 6.26 26.04 12.27
C ILE A 256 5.84 27.12 13.27
N LEU A 257 6.19 26.91 14.54
CA LEU A 257 5.91 27.84 15.63
C LEU A 257 7.05 28.84 15.76
N ASP A 258 6.88 29.97 15.07
CA ASP A 258 7.34 31.34 15.37
C ASP A 258 7.89 32.01 14.11
N ASN A 259 6.97 32.47 13.24
CA ASN A 259 7.30 33.16 12.00
C ASN A 259 7.50 34.64 12.30
N LYS A 260 8.70 35.16 12.05
CA LYS A 260 8.90 36.60 11.86
C LYS A 260 8.85 36.90 10.36
N ILE A 261 8.26 38.03 10.02
CA ILE A 261 8.30 38.62 8.68
C ILE A 261 9.00 39.96 8.86
N ASP A 262 10.05 40.23 8.10
CA ASP A 262 10.68 41.55 8.10
C ASP A 262 9.98 42.52 7.16
N ASP A 263 10.38 43.79 7.21
CA ASP A 263 9.80 44.87 6.40
C ASP A 263 10.03 44.68 4.88
N GLU A 264 10.85 43.69 4.49
CA GLU A 264 11.16 43.32 3.11
C GLU A 264 10.36 42.08 2.63
N GLY A 265 9.52 41.50 3.49
CA GLY A 265 8.66 40.37 3.15
C GLY A 265 9.31 38.98 3.30
N ASN A 266 10.47 38.87 3.94
CA ASN A 266 11.16 37.60 4.12
C ASN A 266 10.60 36.84 5.34
N ILE A 267 10.35 35.53 5.18
CA ILE A 267 9.81 34.67 6.26
C ILE A 267 10.96 33.94 6.98
N TYR A 268 11.03 34.07 8.30
CA TYR A 268 12.02 33.38 9.13
C TYR A 268 11.38 32.15 9.81
N LEU A 269 11.92 30.95 9.53
CA LEU A 269 11.44 29.68 10.10
C LEU A 269 12.37 29.24 11.24
N ASN A 270 11.85 29.16 12.47
CA ASN A 270 12.62 28.71 13.63
C ASN A 270 12.29 27.25 13.98
N ILE A 271 13.23 26.33 13.74
CA ILE A 271 13.07 24.91 14.09
C ILE A 271 13.83 24.63 15.39
N LYS A 272 13.11 24.43 16.50
CA LYS A 272 13.71 24.06 17.80
C LYS A 272 13.76 22.54 17.99
N GLY A 273 14.96 21.97 18.11
CA GLY A 273 15.18 20.59 18.56
C GLY A 273 16.62 20.38 19.03
N ASN A 274 16.81 19.76 20.20
CA ASN A 274 18.13 19.43 20.76
C ASN A 274 18.60 18.06 20.26
N LEU A 275 19.82 17.98 19.70
CA LEU A 275 20.51 16.72 19.39
C LEU A 275 21.40 16.29 20.58
N PRO A 276 21.55 14.98 20.87
CA PRO A 276 22.54 14.50 21.84
C PRO A 276 23.95 14.57 21.24
N GLN A 277 24.88 15.22 21.95
CA GLN A 277 26.30 15.25 21.58
C GLN A 277 26.93 13.87 21.76
N ALA A 278 27.45 13.28 20.68
CA ALA A 278 28.34 12.12 20.75
C ALA A 278 29.57 12.31 19.86
N ALA A 279 30.66 12.72 20.52
CA ALA A 279 32.06 12.38 20.28
C ALA A 279 32.63 12.43 18.84
N ILE A 280 33.26 13.56 18.50
CA ILE A 280 34.37 13.60 17.54
C ILE A 280 35.67 13.45 18.34
N ILE A 281 36.27 12.26 18.32
CA ILE A 281 37.67 12.08 18.74
C ILE A 281 38.50 12.07 17.46
N ALA A 282 39.04 13.23 17.10
CA ALA A 282 40.16 13.31 16.17
C ALA A 282 41.45 13.00 16.93
N LYS A 283 42.28 12.09 16.43
CA LYS A 283 43.72 12.06 16.73
C LYS A 283 44.49 12.30 15.44
N PRO A 284 45.47 13.22 15.42
CA PRO A 284 46.21 13.57 14.22
C PRO A 284 47.44 12.68 14.04
N LYS A 285 47.79 12.42 12.78
CA LYS A 285 49.16 12.53 12.27
C LYS A 285 49.11 13.02 10.83
#